data_AF-W6JNC4-F1
#
_entry.id   AF-W6JNC4-F1
#
_cell.length_a   1.000
_cell.length_b   1.000
_cell.length_c   1.000
_cell.angle_alpha   90.00
_cell.angle_beta   90.00
_cell.angle_gamma   90.00
#
_symmetry.space_group_name_H-M   'P 1'
#
loop_
_entity.id
_entity.type
_entity.pdbx_description
1 polymer ?
#
loop_
_entity_poly.entity_id
_entity_poly.type
_entity_poly.pdbx_seq_one_letter_code
_entity_poly.pdbx_strand_id
1 'polypeptide(L)'
;LCLGYFLMVSAAAEEKKEPAKAEEKKDLALEVNATSAEHFKVNATNSNDVVFTVEDGYRIKTLKVGDKALYTVDTSKFSPTVAHRLKHGEDLFFKLDLSNAKPLLFKKKTDKDWVQFSYAQYLEEVVWRQKTELKDLDVSKFAEAALFSSDAFGTGKVYDFIGNFKIKKVKFEEKDVGNANKAKYTAVKVYVGTDDKKVVRLDYFYTGDERFKEVYFKLVDGKWKKQEQTEANKDLHAMNPAWPLDYKPLVDKFSPLAV
;
A
#
# COMPACT_ATOMS: atom_id res chain seq x y z
N LEU A 1 18.41 -9.52 62.76
CA LEU A 1 19.27 -10.19 61.75
C LEU A 1 18.37 -10.71 60.65
N CYS A 2 18.48 -10.15 59.45
CA CYS A 2 17.83 -10.64 58.24
C CYS A 2 18.61 -11.84 57.68
N LEU A 3 17.95 -12.95 57.38
CA LEU A 3 18.43 -13.90 56.38
C LEU A 3 17.28 -14.21 55.42
N GLY A 4 17.51 -13.83 54.16
CA GLY A 4 16.53 -13.82 53.09
C GLY A 4 16.26 -15.20 52.49
N TYR A 5 15.03 -15.36 52.03
CA TYR A 5 14.60 -16.43 51.15
C TYR A 5 15.20 -16.21 49.74
N PHE A 6 15.99 -17.17 49.28
CA PHE A 6 16.37 -17.28 47.87
C PHE A 6 15.20 -17.89 47.08
N LEU A 7 14.58 -17.08 46.22
CA LEU A 7 13.64 -17.52 45.20
C LEU A 7 14.44 -17.96 43.96
N MET A 8 14.46 -19.27 43.69
CA MET A 8 15.01 -19.81 42.44
C MET A 8 14.01 -19.60 41.31
N VAL A 9 14.26 -18.61 40.45
CA VAL A 9 13.51 -18.41 39.20
C VAL A 9 14.04 -19.42 38.17
N SER A 10 13.24 -20.44 37.84
CA SER A 10 13.49 -21.26 36.66
C SER A 10 13.13 -20.44 35.42
N ALA A 11 14.14 -19.89 34.74
CA ALA A 11 13.99 -19.33 33.41
C ALA A 11 13.78 -20.49 32.43
N ALA A 12 12.53 -20.70 32.00
CA ALA A 12 12.27 -21.50 30.81
C ALA A 12 12.80 -20.69 29.61
N ALA A 13 13.93 -21.13 29.05
CA ALA A 13 14.41 -20.61 27.80
C ALA A 13 13.39 -20.94 26.71
N GLU A 14 12.74 -19.92 26.13
CA GLU A 14 12.01 -20.07 24.87
C GLU A 14 13.01 -20.59 23.82
N GLU A 15 12.82 -21.83 23.39
CA GLU A 15 13.43 -22.34 22.17
C GLU A 15 13.04 -21.39 21.02
N LYS A 16 14.02 -20.63 20.54
CA LYS A 16 13.93 -19.97 19.25
C LYS A 16 13.73 -21.06 18.20
N LYS A 17 12.48 -21.27 17.76
CA LYS A 17 12.21 -21.99 16.51
C LYS A 17 13.02 -21.28 15.42
N GLU A 18 14.05 -21.96 14.91
CA GLU A 18 14.64 -21.56 13.64
C GLU A 18 13.51 -21.43 12.61
N PRO A 19 13.43 -20.34 11.85
CA PRO A 19 12.46 -20.24 10.77
C PRO A 19 12.75 -21.40 9.81
N ALA A 20 11.75 -22.24 9.54
CA ALA A 20 11.82 -23.22 8.47
C ALA A 20 12.38 -22.51 7.22
N LYS A 21 13.42 -23.07 6.61
CA LYS A 21 13.95 -22.55 5.33
C LYS A 21 12.77 -22.38 4.39
N ALA A 22 12.49 -21.13 4.01
CA ALA A 22 11.48 -20.84 3.02
C ALA A 22 11.81 -21.68 1.78
N GLU A 23 10.86 -22.50 1.34
CA GLU A 23 11.01 -23.34 0.16
C GLU A 23 11.40 -22.45 -1.02
N GLU A 24 12.48 -22.83 -1.74
CA GLU A 24 13.00 -21.97 -2.80
C GLU A 24 12.00 -21.93 -3.95
N LYS A 25 11.42 -20.75 -4.18
CA LYS A 25 10.43 -20.55 -5.24
C LYS A 25 11.05 -20.75 -6.62
N LYS A 26 10.33 -21.44 -7.49
CA LYS A 26 10.70 -21.62 -8.90
C LYS A 26 10.50 -20.33 -9.68
N ASP A 27 11.44 -20.04 -10.57
CA ASP A 27 11.47 -18.81 -11.36
C ASP A 27 10.66 -18.96 -12.66
N LEU A 28 9.72 -18.05 -12.89
CA LEU A 28 8.90 -17.98 -14.11
C LEU A 28 9.30 -16.81 -15.00
N ALA A 29 9.09 -16.98 -16.29
CA ALA A 29 9.09 -15.90 -17.27
C ALA A 29 7.64 -15.58 -17.68
N LEU A 30 7.28 -14.30 -17.68
CA LEU A 30 5.96 -13.82 -18.07
C LEU A 30 6.06 -12.95 -19.32
N GLU A 31 5.38 -13.35 -20.39
CA GLU A 31 5.22 -12.55 -21.60
C GLU A 31 4.17 -11.46 -21.35
N VAL A 32 4.55 -10.18 -21.49
CA VAL A 32 3.70 -9.05 -21.10
C VAL A 32 2.46 -8.88 -21.98
N ASN A 33 2.48 -9.41 -23.21
CA ASN A 33 1.33 -9.40 -24.11
C ASN A 33 0.43 -10.64 -23.95
N ALA A 34 0.81 -11.61 -23.12
CA ALA A 34 0.08 -12.87 -23.01
C ALA A 34 -1.32 -12.70 -22.41
N THR A 35 -2.27 -13.53 -22.81
CA THR A 35 -3.62 -13.59 -22.22
C THR A 35 -3.76 -14.73 -21.21
N SER A 36 -2.80 -15.64 -21.18
CA SER A 36 -2.65 -16.74 -20.24
C SER A 36 -1.16 -17.13 -20.13
N ALA A 37 -0.78 -17.77 -19.04
CA ALA A 37 0.58 -18.28 -18.84
C ALA A 37 0.54 -19.48 -17.88
N GLU A 38 1.45 -20.43 -18.06
CA GLU A 38 1.58 -21.60 -17.19
C GLU A 38 1.99 -21.18 -15.76
N HIS A 39 1.35 -21.77 -14.75
CA HIS A 39 1.49 -21.39 -13.33
C HIS A 39 0.96 -20.00 -12.96
N PHE A 40 0.04 -19.45 -13.77
CA PHE A 40 -0.67 -18.22 -13.47
C PHE A 40 -2.18 -18.42 -13.46
N LYS A 41 -2.82 -17.90 -12.42
CA LYS A 41 -4.25 -17.59 -12.42
C LYS A 41 -4.45 -16.21 -13.03
N VAL A 42 -5.24 -16.12 -14.09
CA VAL A 42 -5.54 -14.85 -14.76
C VAL A 42 -6.97 -14.42 -14.44
N ASN A 43 -7.10 -13.27 -13.78
CA ASN A 43 -8.38 -12.62 -13.58
C ASN A 43 -8.56 -11.50 -14.62
N ALA A 44 -9.51 -11.69 -15.53
CA ALA A 44 -9.85 -10.73 -16.58
C ALA A 44 -11.30 -10.21 -16.46
N THR A 45 -11.90 -10.25 -15.27
CA THR A 45 -13.28 -9.74 -15.07
C THR A 45 -13.37 -8.23 -15.28
N ASN A 46 -12.27 -7.51 -15.11
CA ASN A 46 -12.14 -6.10 -15.48
C ASN A 46 -11.22 -6.00 -16.70
N SER A 47 -11.73 -5.56 -17.85
CA SER A 47 -10.92 -5.40 -19.07
C SER A 47 -9.85 -4.31 -18.95
N ASN A 48 -9.99 -3.39 -18.00
CA ASN A 48 -9.03 -2.30 -17.76
C ASN A 48 -7.94 -2.68 -16.74
N ASP A 49 -8.11 -3.78 -16.00
CA ASP A 49 -7.13 -4.32 -15.06
C ASP A 49 -7.21 -5.85 -15.08
N VAL A 50 -6.36 -6.45 -15.92
CA VAL A 50 -6.19 -7.90 -15.99
C VAL A 50 -5.06 -8.30 -15.05
N VAL A 51 -5.37 -9.12 -14.06
CA VAL A 51 -4.44 -9.52 -12.99
C VAL A 51 -3.91 -10.92 -13.26
N PHE A 52 -2.58 -11.05 -13.20
CA PHE A 52 -1.85 -12.32 -13.25
C PHE A 52 -1.34 -12.63 -11.85
N THR A 53 -1.81 -13.73 -11.27
CA THR A 53 -1.35 -14.20 -9.96
C THR A 53 -0.65 -15.53 -10.12
N VAL A 54 0.60 -15.57 -9.70
CA VAL A 54 1.43 -16.76 -9.71
C VAL A 54 0.91 -17.79 -8.71
N GLU A 55 0.96 -19.07 -9.07
CA GLU A 55 0.65 -20.18 -8.17
C GLU A 55 1.67 -20.32 -7.03
N ASP A 56 1.25 -20.93 -5.92
CA ASP A 56 2.14 -21.15 -4.77
C ASP A 56 3.37 -21.98 -5.16
N GLY A 57 4.53 -21.64 -4.59
CA GLY A 57 5.81 -22.24 -4.95
C GLY A 57 6.53 -21.60 -6.13
N TYR A 58 5.92 -20.62 -6.80
CA TYR A 58 6.52 -19.91 -7.94
C TYR A 58 6.65 -18.39 -7.72
N ARG A 59 7.48 -17.73 -8.53
CA ARG A 59 7.61 -16.26 -8.60
C ARG A 59 7.94 -15.79 -10.01
N ILE A 60 7.65 -14.53 -10.33
CA ILE A 60 8.06 -13.90 -11.60
C ILE A 60 9.54 -13.48 -11.47
N LYS A 61 10.41 -13.99 -12.34
CA LYS A 61 11.80 -13.53 -12.44
C LYS A 61 12.05 -12.69 -13.67
N THR A 62 11.41 -13.02 -14.79
CA THR A 62 11.68 -12.35 -16.06
C THR A 62 10.38 -11.89 -16.69
N LEU A 63 10.33 -10.64 -17.12
CA LEU A 63 9.32 -10.15 -18.05
C LEU A 63 9.88 -10.21 -19.46
N LYS A 64 9.07 -10.64 -20.42
CA LYS A 64 9.45 -10.78 -21.83
C LYS A 64 8.49 -10.07 -22.78
N VAL A 65 9.01 -9.74 -23.96
CA VAL A 65 8.26 -9.31 -25.15
C VAL A 65 8.71 -10.19 -26.32
N GLY A 66 7.90 -11.19 -26.65
CA GLY A 66 8.31 -12.31 -27.48
C GLY A 66 9.52 -13.03 -26.85
N ASP A 67 10.56 -13.26 -27.65
CA ASP A 67 11.77 -13.95 -27.16
C ASP A 67 12.73 -13.02 -26.39
N LYS A 68 12.48 -11.71 -26.38
CA LYS A 68 13.36 -10.73 -25.73
C LYS A 68 13.00 -10.54 -24.27
N ALA A 69 14.01 -10.55 -23.40
CA ALA A 69 13.85 -10.12 -22.01
C ALA A 69 13.62 -8.59 -21.96
N LEU A 70 12.52 -8.19 -21.35
CA LEU A 70 12.20 -6.80 -21.04
C LEU A 70 12.82 -6.38 -19.71
N TYR A 71 12.73 -7.25 -18.71
CA TYR A 71 13.22 -6.96 -17.36
C TYR A 71 13.51 -8.26 -16.60
N THR A 72 14.56 -8.25 -15.78
CA THR A 72 14.89 -9.35 -14.86
C THR A 72 14.89 -8.85 -13.43
N VAL A 73 14.09 -9.49 -12.59
CA VAL A 73 13.93 -9.17 -11.17
C VAL A 73 15.17 -9.62 -10.41
N ASP A 74 15.65 -8.76 -9.50
CA ASP A 74 16.62 -9.14 -8.48
C ASP A 74 15.94 -10.00 -7.40
N THR A 75 15.98 -11.32 -7.61
CA THR A 75 15.32 -12.30 -6.74
C THR A 75 15.99 -12.47 -5.36
N SER A 76 17.13 -11.82 -5.13
CA SER A 76 17.71 -11.70 -3.80
C SER A 76 16.98 -10.66 -2.93
N LYS A 77 16.25 -9.73 -3.57
CA LYS A 77 15.53 -8.64 -2.91
C LYS A 77 14.01 -8.78 -2.99
N PHE A 78 13.51 -9.31 -4.10
CA PHE A 78 12.07 -9.35 -4.41
C PHE A 78 11.62 -10.76 -4.79
N SER A 79 10.36 -11.05 -4.53
CA SER A 79 9.75 -12.34 -4.88
C SER A 79 8.33 -12.12 -5.40
N PRO A 80 8.19 -11.42 -6.54
CA PRO A 80 6.91 -10.93 -7.01
C PRO A 80 6.02 -12.09 -7.47
N THR A 81 4.75 -12.04 -7.10
CA THR A 81 3.73 -13.04 -7.44
C THR A 81 2.53 -12.45 -8.17
N VAL A 82 2.50 -11.13 -8.34
CA VAL A 82 1.38 -10.41 -8.95
C VAL A 82 1.88 -9.46 -10.01
N ALA A 83 1.22 -9.48 -11.17
CA ALA A 83 1.38 -8.49 -12.21
C ALA A 83 0.01 -8.10 -12.76
N HIS A 84 -0.06 -6.91 -13.35
CA HIS A 84 -1.27 -6.34 -13.93
C HIS A 84 -0.99 -5.87 -15.34
N ARG A 85 -1.94 -6.11 -16.22
CA ARG A 85 -2.04 -5.39 -17.49
C ARG A 85 -3.16 -4.36 -17.37
N LEU A 86 -2.79 -3.10 -17.44
CA LEU A 86 -3.67 -1.96 -17.20
C LEU A 86 -3.98 -1.24 -18.50
N LYS A 87 -5.25 -0.97 -18.79
CA LYS A 87 -5.68 -0.24 -19.98
C LYS A 87 -6.34 1.08 -19.59
N HIS A 88 -5.90 2.17 -20.22
CA HIS A 88 -6.44 3.52 -20.03
C HIS A 88 -6.70 4.17 -21.39
N GLY A 89 -7.95 4.14 -21.85
CA GLY A 89 -8.25 4.46 -23.25
C GLY A 89 -7.49 3.52 -24.18
N GLU A 90 -6.68 4.09 -25.09
CA GLU A 90 -5.82 3.32 -26.00
C GLU A 90 -4.44 2.97 -25.41
N ASP A 91 -4.06 3.58 -24.29
CA ASP A 91 -2.77 3.32 -23.65
C ASP A 91 -2.81 1.99 -22.87
N LEU A 92 -1.74 1.20 -23.03
CA LEU A 92 -1.54 -0.05 -22.31
C LEU A 92 -0.30 0.02 -21.43
N PHE A 93 -0.45 -0.43 -20.19
CA PHE A 93 0.62 -0.51 -19.21
C PHE A 93 0.72 -1.92 -18.64
N PHE A 94 1.92 -2.27 -18.17
CA PHE A 94 2.20 -3.52 -17.48
C PHE A 94 2.86 -3.17 -16.15
N LYS A 95 2.21 -3.52 -15.05
CA LYS A 95 2.66 -3.26 -13.68
C LYS A 95 3.08 -4.58 -13.06
N LEU A 96 4.33 -4.71 -12.66
CA LEU A 96 4.82 -5.80 -11.84
C LEU A 96 4.95 -5.32 -10.39
N ASP A 97 4.30 -6.01 -9.46
CA ASP A 97 4.43 -5.70 -8.04
C ASP A 97 5.67 -6.42 -7.48
N LEU A 98 6.84 -5.76 -7.55
CA LEU A 98 8.09 -6.25 -6.97
C LEU A 98 7.90 -6.62 -5.48
N SER A 99 7.11 -5.78 -4.80
CA SER A 99 6.33 -6.12 -3.62
C SER A 99 4.98 -5.40 -3.73
N ASN A 100 4.03 -5.74 -2.86
CA ASN A 100 2.75 -5.02 -2.74
C ASN A 100 2.91 -3.49 -2.67
N ALA A 101 4.03 -3.02 -2.09
CA ALA A 101 4.31 -1.61 -1.94
C ALA A 101 5.10 -1.01 -3.10
N LYS A 102 5.89 -1.78 -3.84
CA LYS A 102 6.84 -1.28 -4.83
C LYS A 102 6.43 -1.70 -6.25
N PRO A 103 5.63 -0.88 -6.94
CA PRO A 103 5.26 -1.15 -8.33
C PRO A 103 6.44 -0.86 -9.26
N LEU A 104 6.62 -1.72 -10.26
CA LEU A 104 7.44 -1.47 -11.44
C LEU A 104 6.53 -1.40 -12.65
N LEU A 105 6.60 -0.32 -13.43
CA LEU A 105 5.64 -0.05 -14.49
C LEU A 105 6.32 0.06 -15.84
N PHE A 106 5.69 -0.50 -16.87
CA PHE A 106 6.07 -0.38 -18.26
C PHE A 106 4.90 0.17 -19.06
N LYS A 107 5.18 1.06 -20.01
CA LYS A 107 4.20 1.55 -20.99
C LYS A 107 4.50 0.93 -22.34
N LYS A 108 3.46 0.42 -23.00
CA LYS A 108 3.55 -0.10 -24.36
C LYS A 108 3.84 1.05 -25.33
N LYS A 109 4.81 0.85 -26.24
CA LYS A 109 5.05 1.71 -27.40
C LYS A 109 4.55 1.06 -28.67
N THR A 110 4.86 -0.23 -28.83
CA THR A 110 4.35 -1.09 -29.90
C THR A 110 4.14 -2.50 -29.35
N ASP A 111 3.63 -3.44 -30.15
CA ASP A 111 3.51 -4.85 -29.73
C ASP A 111 4.85 -5.49 -29.38
N LYS A 112 5.94 -4.97 -29.94
CA LYS A 112 7.31 -5.49 -29.78
C LYS A 112 8.17 -4.64 -28.85
N ASP A 113 7.64 -3.53 -28.35
CA ASP A 113 8.41 -2.56 -27.58
C ASP A 113 7.62 -1.99 -26.41
N TRP A 114 8.20 -2.16 -25.24
CA TRP A 114 7.70 -1.69 -23.96
C TRP A 114 8.84 -0.98 -23.25
N VAL A 115 8.55 0.18 -22.66
CA VAL A 115 9.56 0.97 -21.95
C VAL A 115 9.17 1.15 -20.50
N GLN A 116 10.14 1.14 -19.60
CA GLN A 116 9.89 1.44 -18.20
C GLN A 116 9.32 2.86 -18.08
N PHE A 117 8.30 3.02 -17.25
CA PHE A 117 7.57 4.26 -17.05
C PHE A 117 7.49 4.57 -15.55
N SER A 118 7.63 5.84 -15.16
CA SER A 118 7.58 6.20 -13.75
C SER A 118 6.17 6.00 -13.21
N TYR A 119 6.04 5.32 -12.07
CA TYR A 119 4.74 5.17 -11.41
C TYR A 119 4.20 6.53 -10.93
N ALA A 120 5.07 7.45 -10.52
CA ALA A 120 4.67 8.81 -10.15
C ALA A 120 4.09 9.58 -11.34
N GLN A 121 4.72 9.46 -12.52
CA GLN A 121 4.18 10.06 -13.76
C GLN A 121 2.86 9.41 -14.16
N TYR A 122 2.75 8.09 -14.04
CA TYR A 122 1.51 7.37 -14.29
C TYR A 122 0.35 7.86 -13.43
N LEU A 123 0.58 8.09 -12.13
CA LEU A 123 -0.44 8.67 -11.26
C LEU A 123 -0.87 10.06 -11.76
N GLU A 124 0.07 10.92 -12.11
CA GLU A 124 -0.20 12.32 -12.49
C GLU A 124 -0.86 12.49 -13.86
N GLU A 125 -0.35 11.77 -14.87
CA GLU A 125 -0.67 11.96 -16.28
C GLU A 125 -1.77 11.02 -16.77
N VAL A 126 -1.99 9.91 -16.07
CA VAL A 126 -2.95 8.86 -16.48
C VAL A 126 -4.07 8.75 -15.46
N VAL A 127 -3.75 8.32 -14.23
CA VAL A 127 -4.78 8.03 -13.21
C VAL A 127 -5.52 9.29 -12.78
N TRP A 128 -4.80 10.40 -12.61
CA TRP A 128 -5.34 11.68 -12.16
C TRP A 128 -5.41 12.72 -13.27
N ARG A 129 -5.42 12.28 -14.53
CA ARG A 129 -5.45 13.17 -15.69
C ARG A 129 -6.61 14.18 -15.64
N GLN A 130 -7.76 13.74 -15.15
CA GLN A 130 -8.98 14.55 -15.01
C GLN A 130 -8.95 15.49 -13.79
N LYS A 131 -8.05 15.25 -12.81
CA LYS A 131 -7.92 16.07 -11.60
C LYS A 131 -6.95 17.22 -11.88
N THR A 132 -7.45 18.30 -12.46
CA THR A 132 -6.61 19.42 -12.91
C THR A 132 -6.16 20.35 -11.78
N GLU A 133 -6.88 20.37 -10.67
CA GLU A 133 -6.56 21.22 -9.52
C GLU A 133 -5.65 20.51 -8.51
N LEU A 134 -4.78 21.29 -7.86
CA LEU A 134 -3.93 20.87 -6.75
C LEU A 134 -4.27 21.71 -5.51
N LYS A 135 -4.89 21.09 -4.50
CA LYS A 135 -5.42 21.80 -3.32
C LYS A 135 -4.99 21.15 -2.00
N ASP A 136 -4.95 21.96 -0.96
CA ASP A 136 -4.89 21.44 0.41
C ASP A 136 -6.23 20.75 0.72
N LEU A 137 -6.19 19.54 1.29
CA LEU A 137 -7.37 18.85 1.78
C LEU A 137 -7.49 19.08 3.29
N ASP A 138 -8.57 19.73 3.71
CA ASP A 138 -8.94 19.81 5.13
C ASP A 138 -9.87 18.65 5.49
N VAL A 139 -9.35 17.68 6.23
CA VAL A 139 -10.09 16.50 6.70
C VAL A 139 -10.96 16.79 7.92
N SER A 140 -10.94 17.98 8.51
CA SER A 140 -11.94 18.38 9.52
C SER A 140 -13.35 18.47 8.92
N LYS A 141 -13.41 18.71 7.60
CA LYS A 141 -14.62 18.73 6.77
C LYS A 141 -15.08 17.35 6.32
N PHE A 142 -14.69 16.27 7.04
CA PHE A 142 -15.03 14.90 6.69
C PHE A 142 -16.55 14.65 6.54
N ALA A 143 -17.39 15.48 7.17
CA ALA A 143 -18.85 15.39 7.04
C ALA A 143 -19.41 16.07 5.78
N GLU A 144 -18.61 16.82 5.01
CA GLU A 144 -19.03 17.43 3.75
C GLU A 144 -19.15 16.37 2.65
N ALA A 145 -20.39 16.03 2.27
CA ALA A 145 -20.67 14.99 1.27
C ALA A 145 -20.09 15.28 -0.14
N ALA A 146 -19.78 16.55 -0.44
CA ALA A 146 -19.09 16.92 -1.68
C ALA A 146 -17.60 16.52 -1.68
N LEU A 147 -17.02 16.28 -0.50
CA LEU A 147 -15.60 15.93 -0.32
C LEU A 147 -15.42 14.48 0.10
N PHE A 148 -16.36 13.92 0.87
CA PHE A 148 -16.24 12.59 1.45
C PHE A 148 -17.51 11.75 1.27
N SER A 149 -17.33 10.47 0.97
CA SER A 149 -18.37 9.46 1.17
C SER A 149 -18.25 8.89 2.58
N SER A 150 -19.36 8.49 3.19
CA SER A 150 -19.38 7.93 4.54
C SER A 150 -19.95 6.53 4.52
N ASP A 151 -19.28 5.61 5.20
CA ASP A 151 -19.71 4.24 5.43
C ASP A 151 -19.70 3.91 6.93
N ALA A 152 -20.50 2.91 7.31
CA ALA A 152 -20.48 2.39 8.67
C ALA A 152 -19.14 1.70 8.97
N PHE A 153 -18.60 1.90 10.17
CA PHE A 153 -17.38 1.27 10.62
C PHE A 153 -17.52 0.82 12.08
N GLY A 154 -18.03 -0.40 12.28
CA GLY A 154 -18.37 -0.91 13.61
C GLY A 154 -19.45 -0.05 14.27
N THR A 155 -19.15 0.53 15.43
CA THR A 155 -20.02 1.49 16.10
C THR A 155 -19.87 2.91 15.55
N GLY A 156 -18.77 3.20 14.85
CA GLY A 156 -18.44 4.49 14.27
C GLY A 156 -18.70 4.59 12.76
N LYS A 157 -18.00 5.53 12.13
CA LYS A 157 -18.03 5.77 10.68
C LYS A 157 -16.63 5.90 10.10
N VAL A 158 -16.49 5.53 8.84
CA VAL A 158 -15.32 5.88 8.02
C VAL A 158 -15.76 6.85 6.93
N TYR A 159 -14.92 7.84 6.66
CA TYR A 159 -15.13 8.84 5.64
C TYR A 159 -13.99 8.77 4.64
N ASP A 160 -14.31 8.49 3.39
CA ASP A 160 -13.36 8.33 2.28
C ASP A 160 -13.37 9.58 1.41
N PHE A 161 -12.21 10.17 1.15
CA PHE A 161 -12.11 11.33 0.27
C PHE A 161 -12.47 10.95 -1.17
N ILE A 162 -13.50 11.60 -1.71
CA ILE A 162 -14.01 11.39 -3.08
C ILE A 162 -13.85 12.64 -3.96
N GLY A 163 -13.20 13.69 -3.45
CA GLY A 163 -13.05 14.95 -4.18
C GLY A 163 -12.29 14.81 -5.51
N ASN A 164 -12.64 15.69 -6.45
CA ASN A 164 -12.11 15.69 -7.82
C ASN A 164 -10.85 16.56 -7.99
N PHE A 165 -9.94 16.56 -7.01
CA PHE A 165 -8.69 17.30 -7.08
C PHE A 165 -7.51 16.49 -6.54
N LYS A 166 -6.29 16.88 -6.92
CA LYS A 166 -5.03 16.32 -6.41
C LYS A 166 -4.71 16.95 -5.07
N ILE A 167 -4.29 16.15 -4.10
CA ILE A 167 -4.01 16.63 -2.74
C ILE A 167 -2.57 17.13 -2.68
N LYS A 168 -2.40 18.42 -2.35
CA LYS A 168 -1.10 19.03 -2.09
C LYS A 168 -0.56 18.64 -0.72
N LYS A 169 -1.42 18.78 0.29
CA LYS A 169 -1.18 18.35 1.68
C LYS A 169 -2.50 18.11 2.38
N VAL A 170 -2.44 17.34 3.46
CA VAL A 170 -3.59 17.05 4.31
C VAL A 170 -3.48 17.86 5.58
N LYS A 171 -4.58 18.50 5.96
CA LYS A 171 -4.74 19.28 7.17
C LYS A 171 -5.97 18.84 7.92
N PHE A 172 -6.03 19.12 9.20
CA PHE A 172 -7.26 19.14 9.98
C PHE A 172 -7.35 20.53 10.57
N GLU A 173 -8.31 21.32 10.09
CA GLU A 173 -8.33 22.76 10.29
C GLU A 173 -6.99 23.37 9.81
N GLU A 174 -6.29 24.12 10.66
CA GLU A 174 -5.01 24.74 10.33
C GLU A 174 -3.78 23.83 10.58
N LYS A 175 -3.99 22.62 11.09
CA LYS A 175 -2.90 21.72 11.50
C LYS A 175 -2.59 20.71 10.42
N ASP A 176 -1.34 20.66 9.98
CA ASP A 176 -0.89 19.65 9.03
C ASP A 176 -1.03 18.22 9.63
N VAL A 177 -1.51 17.29 8.82
CA VAL A 177 -1.60 15.86 9.14
C VAL A 177 -0.56 15.13 8.32
N GLY A 178 0.54 14.77 8.97
CA GLY A 178 1.67 14.11 8.30
C GLY A 178 2.55 15.06 7.49
N ASN A 179 3.43 14.48 6.68
CA ASN A 179 4.38 15.21 5.86
C ASN A 179 4.05 14.99 4.37
N ALA A 180 3.74 16.08 3.67
CA ALA A 180 3.40 16.03 2.25
C ALA A 180 4.62 15.97 1.31
N ASN A 181 5.83 16.16 1.82
CA ASN A 181 7.03 16.11 1.00
C ASN A 181 7.14 14.76 0.27
N LYS A 182 7.25 14.81 -1.07
CA LYS A 182 7.32 13.62 -1.94
C LYS A 182 6.10 12.67 -1.85
N ALA A 183 5.00 13.08 -1.23
CA ALA A 183 3.79 12.27 -1.13
C ALA A 183 2.86 12.52 -2.33
N LYS A 184 2.41 11.43 -2.94
CA LYS A 184 1.35 11.41 -3.96
C LYS A 184 0.16 10.64 -3.40
N TYR A 185 -0.77 11.36 -2.76
CA TYR A 185 -1.89 10.76 -2.04
C TYR A 185 -2.84 9.99 -2.96
N THR A 186 -3.05 8.72 -2.66
CA THR A 186 -3.94 7.81 -3.39
C THR A 186 -5.26 7.58 -2.68
N ALA A 187 -5.29 7.67 -1.35
CA ALA A 187 -6.51 7.71 -0.56
C ALA A 187 -6.29 8.48 0.75
N VAL A 188 -7.34 9.12 1.24
CA VAL A 188 -7.37 9.75 2.57
C VAL A 188 -8.66 9.32 3.24
N LYS A 189 -8.54 8.73 4.44
CA LYS A 189 -9.68 8.27 5.22
C LYS A 189 -9.71 8.93 6.60
N VAL A 190 -10.90 9.20 7.10
CA VAL A 190 -11.12 9.65 8.49
C VAL A 190 -12.05 8.65 9.17
N TYR A 191 -11.55 7.98 10.20
CA TYR A 191 -12.35 7.13 11.08
C TYR A 191 -12.83 7.96 12.27
N VAL A 192 -14.11 7.86 12.59
CA VAL A 192 -14.73 8.61 13.68
C VAL A 192 -15.51 7.64 14.57
N GLY A 193 -15.09 7.52 15.82
CA GLY A 193 -15.78 6.73 16.84
C GLY A 193 -17.00 7.46 17.42
N THR A 194 -17.84 6.73 18.15
CA THR A 194 -19.00 7.32 18.87
C THR A 194 -18.59 8.24 20.02
N ASP A 195 -17.35 8.11 20.50
CA ASP A 195 -16.72 8.98 21.50
C ASP A 195 -16.01 10.19 20.88
N ASP A 196 -16.29 10.48 19.59
CA ASP A 196 -15.70 11.55 18.78
C ASP A 196 -14.17 11.45 18.57
N LYS A 197 -13.55 10.33 18.97
CA LYS A 197 -12.14 10.06 18.64
C LYS A 197 -11.98 9.86 17.14
N LYS A 198 -10.91 10.45 16.61
CA LYS A 198 -10.62 10.44 15.17
C LYS A 198 -9.27 9.81 14.88
N VAL A 199 -9.23 8.98 13.86
CA VAL A 199 -8.00 8.46 13.26
C VAL A 199 -7.99 8.86 11.79
N VAL A 200 -6.93 9.51 11.34
CA VAL A 200 -6.74 9.84 9.92
C VAL A 200 -5.78 8.84 9.31
N ARG A 201 -6.19 8.16 8.24
CA ARG A 201 -5.34 7.27 7.45
C ARG A 201 -4.97 7.97 6.14
N LEU A 202 -3.67 8.02 5.84
CA LEU A 202 -3.15 8.51 4.58
C LEU A 202 -2.52 7.35 3.82
N ASP A 203 -3.00 7.14 2.60
CA ASP A 203 -2.39 6.24 1.64
C ASP A 203 -1.76 7.08 0.55
N TYR A 204 -0.47 6.86 0.28
CA TYR A 204 0.24 7.63 -0.72
C TYR A 204 1.38 6.85 -1.34
N PHE A 205 1.72 7.18 -2.58
CA PHE A 205 2.96 6.78 -3.20
C PHE A 205 4.06 7.78 -2.80
N TYR A 206 5.10 7.32 -2.14
CA TYR A 206 6.25 8.14 -1.74
C TYR A 206 7.30 8.13 -2.85
N THR A 207 7.55 9.27 -3.47
CA THR A 207 8.50 9.35 -4.60
C THR A 207 9.96 9.27 -4.17
N GLY A 208 10.25 9.28 -2.86
CA GLY A 208 11.61 9.15 -2.34
C GLY A 208 12.19 7.73 -2.43
N ASP A 209 11.36 6.71 -2.19
CA ASP A 209 11.76 5.28 -2.29
C ASP A 209 10.90 4.48 -3.29
N GLU A 210 9.97 5.17 -3.95
CA GLU A 210 9.02 4.65 -4.93
C GLU A 210 8.15 3.53 -4.35
N ARG A 211 7.63 3.73 -3.13
CA ARG A 211 6.75 2.79 -2.47
C ARG A 211 5.44 3.42 -2.03
N PHE A 212 4.37 2.63 -2.10
CA PHE A 212 3.14 2.92 -1.40
C PHE A 212 3.34 2.81 0.11
N LYS A 213 2.75 3.76 0.81
CA LYS A 213 2.72 3.88 2.26
C LYS A 213 1.28 3.97 2.71
N GLU A 214 0.99 3.29 3.80
CA GLU A 214 -0.26 3.39 4.56
C GLU A 214 0.14 3.81 5.98
N VAL A 215 -0.35 4.96 6.42
CA VAL A 215 0.02 5.54 7.71
C VAL A 215 -1.20 6.10 8.42
N TYR A 216 -1.15 6.06 9.75
CA TYR A 216 -2.26 6.46 10.62
C TYR A 216 -1.82 7.61 11.51
N PHE A 217 -2.73 8.54 11.79
CA PHE A 217 -2.50 9.71 12.64
C PHE A 217 -3.62 9.86 13.64
N LYS A 218 -3.28 10.32 14.85
CA LYS A 218 -4.25 10.76 15.84
C LYS A 218 -3.80 12.05 16.49
N LEU A 219 -4.77 12.81 17.00
CA LEU A 219 -4.48 14.05 17.71
C LEU A 219 -3.98 13.73 19.13
N VAL A 220 -2.77 14.18 19.46
CA VAL A 220 -2.15 14.02 20.78
C VAL A 220 -1.50 15.35 21.15
N ASP A 221 -1.86 15.92 22.31
CA ASP A 221 -1.38 17.22 22.78
C ASP A 221 -1.59 18.34 21.74
N GLY A 222 -2.75 18.31 21.06
CA GLY A 222 -3.10 19.28 20.04
C GLY A 222 -2.33 19.17 18.72
N LYS A 223 -1.51 18.12 18.50
CA LYS A 223 -0.79 17.86 17.25
C LYS A 223 -1.15 16.50 16.66
N TRP A 224 -1.25 16.40 15.34
CA TRP A 224 -1.47 15.12 14.66
C TRP A 224 -0.16 14.32 14.64
N LYS A 225 -0.08 13.28 15.46
CA LYS A 225 1.09 12.42 15.57
C LYS A 225 0.85 11.13 14.79
N LYS A 226 1.85 10.74 13.98
CA LYS A 226 1.86 9.43 13.32
C LYS A 226 1.80 8.33 14.39
N GLN A 227 0.98 7.32 14.14
CA GLN A 227 0.80 6.18 15.02
C GLN A 227 1.65 5.00 14.55
N GLU A 228 2.13 4.23 15.51
CA GLU A 228 2.57 2.87 15.25
C GLU A 228 1.36 2.01 14.87
N GLN A 229 1.57 1.01 14.00
CA GLN A 229 0.47 0.21 13.48
C GLN A 229 -0.34 -0.47 14.59
N THR A 230 0.34 -0.94 15.64
CA THR A 230 -0.30 -1.60 16.79
C THR A 230 -1.21 -0.67 17.55
N GLU A 231 -0.84 0.61 17.70
CA GLU A 231 -1.66 1.61 18.37
C GLU A 231 -2.84 2.03 17.49
N ALA A 232 -2.61 2.21 16.19
CA ALA A 232 -3.70 2.46 15.23
C ALA A 232 -4.71 1.30 15.22
N ASN A 233 -4.25 0.04 15.24
CA ASN A 233 -5.13 -1.12 15.29
C ASN A 233 -5.96 -1.18 16.57
N LYS A 234 -5.40 -0.81 17.74
CA LYS A 234 -6.17 -0.73 18.99
C LYS A 234 -7.27 0.33 18.89
N ASP A 235 -6.93 1.52 18.41
CA ASP A 235 -7.88 2.64 18.25
C ASP A 235 -8.99 2.25 17.25
N LEU A 236 -8.66 1.62 16.12
CA LEU A 236 -9.63 1.17 15.12
C LEU A 236 -10.46 -0.04 15.59
N HIS A 237 -9.86 -0.99 16.32
CA HIS A 237 -10.57 -2.12 16.89
C HIS A 237 -11.60 -1.69 17.95
N ALA A 238 -11.27 -0.65 18.73
CA ALA A 238 -12.21 -0.07 19.68
C ALA A 238 -13.44 0.54 18.99
N MET A 239 -13.28 1.09 17.78
CA MET A 239 -14.40 1.57 16.95
C MET A 239 -15.13 0.41 16.25
N ASN A 240 -14.39 -0.62 15.83
CA ASN A 240 -14.91 -1.75 15.09
C ASN A 240 -14.19 -3.04 15.47
N PRO A 241 -14.78 -3.91 16.32
CA PRO A 241 -14.16 -5.16 16.74
C PRO A 241 -13.83 -6.14 15.60
N ALA A 242 -14.42 -5.96 14.41
CA ALA A 242 -14.05 -6.73 13.22
C ALA A 242 -12.69 -6.31 12.62
N TRP A 243 -12.17 -5.13 12.98
CA TRP A 243 -10.82 -4.72 12.59
C TRP A 243 -9.79 -5.56 13.36
N PRO A 244 -8.85 -6.25 12.70
CA PRO A 244 -7.89 -7.10 13.40
C PRO A 244 -6.90 -6.28 14.23
N LEU A 245 -6.68 -6.67 15.49
CA LEU A 245 -5.64 -6.05 16.33
C LEU A 245 -4.22 -6.23 15.76
N ASP A 246 -4.01 -7.32 15.01
CA ASP A 246 -2.76 -7.67 14.35
C ASP A 246 -2.74 -7.34 12.86
N TYR A 247 -3.69 -6.52 12.38
CA TYR A 247 -3.75 -6.08 10.98
C TYR A 247 -2.39 -5.55 10.53
N LYS A 248 -1.90 -6.09 9.41
CA LYS A 248 -0.66 -5.69 8.76
C LYS A 248 -1.02 -5.01 7.43
N PRO A 249 -0.65 -3.75 7.23
CA PRO A 249 -0.75 -3.12 5.92
C PRO A 249 -0.06 -3.98 4.87
N LEU A 250 -0.73 -4.16 3.74
CA LEU A 250 -0.13 -4.86 2.59
C LEU A 250 1.01 -4.03 2.00
N VAL A 251 0.96 -2.72 2.15
CA VAL A 251 1.98 -1.77 1.66
C VAL A 251 2.95 -1.37 2.77
N ASP A 252 4.10 -0.82 2.38
CA ASP A 252 5.26 -0.66 3.25
C ASP A 252 4.96 0.31 4.40
N LYS A 253 5.36 -0.08 5.62
CA LYS A 253 5.46 0.86 6.72
C LYS A 253 6.63 1.77 6.40
N PHE A 254 6.46 3.08 6.51
CA PHE A 254 7.61 3.98 6.41
C PHE A 254 8.68 3.52 7.41
N SER A 255 9.77 2.93 6.93
CA SER A 255 10.94 2.63 7.74
C SER A 255 11.83 3.87 7.68
N PRO A 256 11.97 4.65 8.77
CA PRO A 256 12.93 5.75 8.84
C PRO A 256 14.39 5.25 8.85
N LEU A 257 14.63 3.95 8.71
CA LEU A 257 15.97 3.37 8.60
C LEU A 257 16.54 3.52 7.19
N ALA A 258 16.73 4.76 6.78
CA ALA A 258 17.95 5.17 6.09
C ALA A 258 18.52 6.28 6.99
N VAL A 259 19.51 5.90 7.80
CA VAL A 259 20.35 6.84 8.57
C VAL A 259 20.94 7.88 7.62
#